data_AF-A0A0A8JE02-F1
#
_entry.id   AF-A0A0A8JE02-F1
#
_cell.length_a   1.000
_cell.length_b   1.000
_cell.length_c   1.000
_cell.angle_alpha   90.00
_cell.angle_beta   90.00
_cell.angle_gamma   90.00
#
_symmetry.space_group_name_H-M   'P 1'
#
loop_
_entity.id
_entity.type
_entity.pdbx_description
1 polymer ?
#
loop_
_entity_poly.entity_id
_entity_poly.type
_entity_poly.pdbx_seq_one_letter_code
_entity_poly.pdbx_strand_id
1 'polypeptide(L)'
;MTGHLARTKRIAVGTLQTTAILYLFLLTLSLVLTAFSSKEEPLPAFANNQYQLMKLNEEHVIGKANADGRFDVLLTDVKGYWQGAGTTYIAGGAEEFLVIDEKTGAFHLKKIQDATSEEAEELAKITIWKPLE
;
A
#
# COMPACT_ATOMS: atom_id res chain seq x y z
N MET A 1 -41.86 -20.52 -49.79
CA MET A 1 -41.46 -19.32 -49.01
C MET A 1 -41.21 -19.59 -47.51
N THR A 2 -41.15 -20.84 -47.04
CA THR A 2 -41.00 -21.17 -45.60
C THR A 2 -39.55 -21.41 -45.15
N GLY A 3 -38.62 -21.70 -46.06
CA GLY A 3 -37.21 -22.00 -45.71
C GLY A 3 -36.39 -20.79 -45.27
N HIS A 4 -36.70 -19.59 -45.75
CA HIS A 4 -35.95 -18.37 -45.42
C HIS A 4 -36.22 -17.91 -43.99
N LEU A 5 -37.47 -17.97 -43.54
CA LEU A 5 -37.90 -17.53 -42.19
C LEU A 5 -37.32 -18.42 -41.07
N ALA A 6 -37.20 -19.73 -41.32
CA ALA A 6 -36.62 -20.68 -40.36
C ALA A 6 -35.10 -20.49 -40.20
N ARG A 7 -34.40 -20.11 -41.27
CA ARG A 7 -32.96 -19.81 -41.24
C ARG A 7 -32.68 -18.51 -40.47
N THR A 8 -33.47 -17.46 -40.70
CA THR A 8 -33.30 -16.18 -40.01
C THR A 8 -33.56 -16.30 -38.50
N LYS A 9 -34.55 -17.10 -38.08
CA LYS A 9 -34.80 -17.38 -36.65
C LYS A 9 -33.64 -18.12 -35.98
N ARG A 10 -33.02 -19.10 -36.64
CA ARG A 10 -31.85 -19.82 -36.09
C ARG A 10 -30.62 -18.93 -35.96
N ILE A 11 -30.41 -18.05 -36.94
CA ILE A 11 -29.31 -17.07 -36.89
C ILE A 11 -29.54 -16.10 -35.73
N ALA A 12 -30.74 -15.51 -35.62
CA ALA A 12 -31.08 -14.57 -34.55
C ALA A 12 -30.93 -15.19 -33.13
N VAL A 13 -31.35 -16.44 -32.95
CA VAL A 13 -31.18 -17.17 -31.67
C VAL A 13 -29.71 -17.45 -31.38
N GLY A 14 -28.93 -17.85 -32.39
CA GLY A 14 -27.49 -18.05 -32.26
C GLY A 14 -26.76 -16.78 -31.85
N THR A 15 -27.09 -15.62 -32.46
CA THR A 15 -26.48 -14.33 -32.11
C THR A 15 -26.86 -13.87 -30.70
N LEU A 16 -28.10 -14.11 -30.27
CA LEU A 16 -28.52 -13.80 -28.89
C LEU A 16 -27.76 -14.64 -27.86
N GLN A 17 -27.60 -15.93 -28.14
CA GLN A 17 -26.92 -16.87 -27.24
C GLN A 17 -25.42 -16.53 -27.12
N THR A 18 -24.74 -16.23 -28.22
CA THR A 18 -23.33 -15.81 -28.17
C THR A 18 -23.13 -14.48 -27.45
N THR A 19 -24.07 -13.54 -27.61
CA THR A 19 -24.01 -12.24 -26.92
C THR A 19 -24.22 -12.40 -25.41
N ALA A 20 -25.16 -13.26 -25.00
CA ALA A 20 -25.41 -13.55 -23.58
C ALA A 20 -24.20 -14.23 -22.91
N ILE A 21 -23.57 -15.19 -23.59
CA ILE A 21 -22.35 -15.86 -23.10
C ILE A 21 -21.20 -14.87 -22.97
N LEU A 22 -21.00 -14.00 -23.97
CA LEU A 22 -19.97 -12.98 -23.94
C LEU A 22 -20.19 -11.99 -22.77
N TYR A 23 -21.43 -11.58 -22.53
CA TYR A 23 -21.78 -10.71 -21.40
C TYR A 23 -21.50 -11.38 -20.05
N LEU A 24 -21.88 -12.65 -19.88
CA LEU A 24 -21.59 -13.43 -18.67
C LEU A 24 -20.08 -13.59 -18.45
N PHE A 25 -19.31 -13.80 -19.52
CA PHE A 25 -17.86 -13.88 -19.46
C PHE A 25 -17.23 -12.54 -19.05
N LEU A 26 -17.67 -11.41 -19.63
CA LEU A 26 -17.16 -10.08 -19.28
C LEU A 26 -17.52 -9.69 -17.83
N LEU A 27 -18.71 -10.08 -17.37
CA LEU A 27 -19.17 -9.80 -16.02
C LEU A 27 -18.38 -10.62 -14.98
N THR A 28 -18.16 -11.91 -15.25
CA THR A 28 -17.31 -12.76 -14.40
C THR A 28 -15.86 -12.30 -14.41
N LEU A 29 -15.31 -11.91 -15.56
CA LEU A 29 -13.96 -11.34 -15.65
C LEU A 29 -13.83 -10.06 -14.83
N SER A 30 -14.83 -9.16 -14.90
CA SER A 30 -14.84 -7.93 -14.10
C SER A 30 -14.88 -8.22 -12.60
N LEU A 31 -15.72 -9.18 -12.17
CA LEU A 31 -15.80 -9.62 -10.77
C LEU A 31 -14.47 -10.20 -10.28
N VAL A 32 -13.81 -11.03 -11.10
CA VAL A 32 -12.49 -11.59 -10.79
C VAL A 32 -11.44 -10.49 -10.67
N LEU A 33 -11.41 -9.54 -11.61
CA LEU A 33 -10.47 -8.41 -11.55
C LEU A 33 -10.70 -7.51 -10.34
N THR A 34 -11.94 -7.30 -9.91
CA THR A 34 -12.24 -6.57 -8.67
C THR A 34 -11.88 -7.34 -7.40
N ALA A 35 -11.95 -8.68 -7.43
CA ALA A 35 -11.61 -9.52 -6.28
C ALA A 35 -10.09 -9.61 -6.04
N PHE A 36 -9.28 -9.42 -7.09
CA PHE A 36 -7.81 -9.33 -6.98
C PHE A 36 -7.28 -7.92 -6.75
N SER A 37 -8.14 -6.90 -6.76
CA SER A 37 -7.78 -5.57 -6.30
C SER A 37 -7.75 -5.60 -4.77
N SER A 38 -6.68 -6.16 -4.20
CA SER A 38 -6.39 -5.98 -2.77
C SER A 38 -6.40 -4.48 -2.50
N LYS A 39 -7.33 -4.03 -1.66
CA LYS A 39 -7.26 -2.71 -1.04
C LYS A 39 -6.08 -2.73 -0.08
N GLU A 40 -4.86 -2.68 -0.61
CA GLU A 40 -3.73 -2.29 0.21
C GLU A 40 -3.95 -0.82 0.54
N GLU A 41 -4.14 -0.53 1.83
CA GLU A 41 -4.15 0.85 2.28
C GLU A 41 -2.84 1.49 1.84
N PRO A 42 -2.87 2.69 1.23
CA PRO A 42 -1.65 3.36 0.82
C PRO A 42 -0.79 3.58 2.07
N LEU A 43 0.41 3.01 2.06
CA LEU A 43 1.34 3.19 3.16
C LEU A 43 1.77 4.65 3.26
N PRO A 44 1.98 5.18 4.48
CA PRO A 44 2.31 6.57 4.66
C PRO A 44 3.67 6.94 4.06
N ALA A 45 3.75 8.18 3.60
CA ALA A 45 4.96 8.78 3.06
C ALA A 45 5.29 10.07 3.82
N PHE A 46 6.58 10.37 3.91
CA PHE A 46 7.13 11.43 4.78
C PHE A 46 8.09 12.32 4.00
N ALA A 47 8.29 13.53 4.53
CA ALA A 47 9.16 14.56 3.95
C ALA A 47 8.93 14.73 2.45
N ASN A 48 7.69 15.07 2.07
CA ASN A 48 7.29 15.26 0.67
C ASN A 48 7.58 14.05 -0.24
N ASN A 49 7.17 12.85 0.21
CA ASN A 49 7.34 11.57 -0.48
C ASN A 49 8.79 11.10 -0.66
N GLN A 50 9.75 11.72 0.03
CA GLN A 50 11.14 11.28 0.01
C GLN A 50 11.32 9.94 0.71
N TYR A 51 10.58 9.71 1.80
CA TYR A 51 10.62 8.45 2.53
C TYR A 51 9.26 7.78 2.50
N GLN A 52 9.25 6.46 2.35
CA GLN A 52 8.03 5.68 2.22
C GLN A 52 8.11 4.48 3.14
N LEU A 53 7.00 4.18 3.79
CA LEU A 53 6.81 2.91 4.47
C LEU A 53 6.41 1.85 3.45
N MET A 54 7.00 0.67 3.57
CA MET A 54 6.76 -0.48 2.72
C MET A 54 6.61 -1.74 3.58
N LYS A 55 5.83 -2.71 3.11
CA LYS A 55 5.77 -4.04 3.72
C LYS A 55 6.70 -4.97 2.93
N LEU A 56 7.68 -5.56 3.61
CA LEU A 56 8.64 -6.51 3.04
C LEU A 56 8.65 -7.78 3.89
N ASN A 57 8.29 -8.92 3.32
CA ASN A 57 8.28 -10.23 4.02
C ASN A 57 7.60 -10.17 5.40
N GLU A 58 6.38 -9.62 5.45
CA GLU A 58 5.57 -9.44 6.68
C GLU A 58 6.04 -8.37 7.66
N GLU A 59 7.23 -7.82 7.49
CA GLU A 59 7.75 -6.69 8.26
C GLU A 59 7.43 -5.36 7.59
N HIS A 60 7.31 -4.30 8.38
CA HIS A 60 7.29 -2.94 7.83
C HIS A 60 8.70 -2.36 7.86
N VAL A 61 9.08 -1.72 6.76
CA VAL A 61 10.37 -1.05 6.58
C VAL A 61 10.13 0.37 6.11
N ILE A 62 10.95 1.31 6.56
CA ILE A 62 11.00 2.64 5.97
C ILE A 62 12.31 2.83 5.23
N GLY A 63 12.21 3.46 4.07
CA GLY A 63 13.35 3.73 3.22
C GLY A 63 13.07 4.82 2.22
N LYS A 64 14.06 5.08 1.37
CA LYS A 64 14.03 6.07 0.30
C LYS A 64 13.95 5.37 -1.04
N ALA A 65 12.98 5.77 -1.86
CA ALA A 65 12.95 5.37 -3.26
C ALA A 65 13.93 6.23 -4.07
N ASN A 66 14.86 5.58 -4.75
CA ASN A 66 15.82 6.23 -5.63
C ASN A 66 15.29 6.33 -7.07
N ALA A 67 15.84 7.26 -7.84
CA ALA A 67 15.45 7.48 -9.24
C ALA A 67 15.76 6.28 -10.16
N ASP A 68 16.64 5.36 -9.72
CA ASP A 68 16.99 4.12 -10.42
C ASP A 68 16.06 2.94 -10.09
N GLY A 69 15.01 3.18 -9.30
CA GLY A 69 14.03 2.18 -8.90
C GLY A 69 14.49 1.29 -7.73
N ARG A 70 15.66 1.54 -7.14
CA ARG A 70 16.08 0.87 -5.90
C ARG A 70 15.43 1.54 -4.69
N PHE A 71 15.27 0.76 -3.63
CA PHE A 71 14.76 1.21 -2.34
C PHE A 71 15.83 1.03 -1.28
N ASP A 72 16.37 2.15 -0.78
CA ASP A 72 17.38 2.14 0.29
C ASP A 72 16.67 2.12 1.64
N VAL A 73 16.74 0.99 2.33
CA VAL A 73 16.13 0.80 3.66
C VAL A 73 16.92 1.59 4.70
N LEU A 74 16.21 2.38 5.51
CA LEU A 74 16.76 3.18 6.60
C LEU A 74 16.50 2.55 7.96
N LEU A 75 15.33 1.93 8.14
CA LEU A 75 14.94 1.28 9.38
C LEU A 75 14.01 0.10 9.07
N THR A 76 14.29 -1.03 9.70
CA THR A 76 13.50 -2.28 9.61
C THR A 76 12.64 -2.46 10.85
N ASP A 77 11.74 -3.45 10.82
CA ASP A 77 10.84 -3.79 11.93
C ASP A 77 10.07 -2.58 12.48
N VAL A 78 9.56 -1.73 11.59
CA VAL A 78 8.83 -0.52 11.96
C VAL A 78 7.54 -0.90 12.69
N LYS A 79 7.46 -0.50 13.96
CA LYS A 79 6.30 -0.79 14.83
C LYS A 79 5.22 0.27 14.75
N GLY A 80 5.58 1.49 14.33
CA GLY A 80 4.65 2.59 14.21
C GLY A 80 5.36 3.92 14.03
N TYR A 81 4.56 4.97 13.86
CA TYR A 81 5.05 6.34 13.74
C TYR A 81 4.17 7.33 14.49
N TRP A 82 4.72 8.52 14.72
CA TRP A 82 4.04 9.70 15.18
C TRP A 82 4.51 10.90 14.36
N GLN A 83 3.58 11.64 13.77
CA GLN A 83 3.88 12.82 12.98
C GLN A 83 3.55 14.07 13.80
N GLY A 84 4.59 14.74 14.27
CA GLY A 84 4.49 16.01 14.98
C GLY A 84 4.45 17.21 14.03
N ALA A 85 4.55 18.41 14.60
CA ALA A 85 4.55 19.67 13.86
C ALA A 85 5.90 19.91 13.14
N GLY A 86 6.13 19.16 12.06
CA GLY A 86 7.33 19.29 11.21
C GLY A 86 8.40 18.24 11.45
N THR A 87 8.18 17.31 12.38
CA THR A 87 9.09 16.17 12.63
C THR A 87 8.27 14.90 12.77
N THR A 88 8.72 13.83 12.11
CA THR A 88 8.14 12.50 12.25
C THR A 88 9.09 11.60 13.02
N TYR A 89 8.54 10.88 13.99
CA TYR A 89 9.23 9.87 14.79
C TYR A 89 8.71 8.49 14.40
N ILE A 90 9.62 7.55 14.15
CA ILE A 90 9.31 6.20 13.67
C ILE A 90 10.07 5.20 14.51
N ALA A 91 9.36 4.30 15.19
CA ALA A 91 9.98 3.29 16.05
C ALA A 91 10.28 2.02 15.25
N GLY A 92 11.51 1.51 15.37
CA GLY A 92 11.96 0.26 14.79
C GLY A 92 12.35 -0.73 15.88
N GLY A 93 11.61 -1.84 15.97
CA GLY A 93 11.82 -2.83 17.02
C GLY A 93 11.84 -2.23 18.42
N ALA A 94 12.72 -2.75 19.28
CA ALA A 94 12.88 -2.33 20.67
C ALA A 94 14.16 -1.49 20.92
N GLU A 95 14.99 -1.28 19.89
CA GLU A 95 16.33 -0.71 20.07
C GLU A 95 16.53 0.62 19.36
N GLU A 96 15.81 0.89 18.26
CA GLU A 96 16.11 2.01 17.37
C GLU A 96 14.88 2.82 17.00
N PHE A 97 15.10 4.09 16.66
CA PHE A 97 14.07 4.96 16.12
C PHE A 97 14.68 5.93 15.10
N LEU A 98 13.86 6.32 14.14
CA LEU A 98 14.17 7.26 13.09
C LEU A 98 13.42 8.57 13.34
N VAL A 99 14.15 9.68 13.27
CA VAL A 99 13.61 11.04 13.31
C VAL A 99 13.76 11.65 11.93
N ILE A 100 12.69 12.18 11.36
CA ILE A 100 12.67 12.83 10.05
C ILE A 100 12.19 14.27 10.23
N ASP A 101 12.98 15.23 9.77
CA ASP A 101 12.53 16.61 9.60
C ASP A 101 11.71 16.71 8.31
N GLU A 102 10.41 17.02 8.43
CA GLU A 102 9.46 17.04 7.31
C GLU A 102 9.69 18.19 6.34
N LYS A 103 10.40 19.25 6.75
CA LYS A 103 10.66 20.42 5.89
C LYS A 103 11.90 20.23 5.03
N THR A 104 12.93 19.63 5.62
CA THR A 104 14.26 19.49 4.99
C THR A 104 14.49 18.09 4.43
N GLY A 105 13.76 17.09 4.92
CA GLY A 105 13.99 15.68 4.63
C GLY A 105 15.27 15.13 5.29
N ALA A 106 15.90 15.88 6.20
CA ALA A 106 16.99 15.36 7.01
C ALA A 106 16.48 14.26 7.94
N PHE A 107 17.28 13.22 8.17
CA PHE A 107 16.93 12.15 9.10
C PHE A 107 18.07 11.80 10.04
N HIS A 108 17.70 11.27 11.20
CA HIS A 108 18.62 10.72 12.19
C HIS A 108 18.12 9.36 12.65
N LEU A 109 18.96 8.34 12.50
CA LEU A 109 18.75 7.03 13.12
C LEU A 109 19.44 7.05 14.49
N LYS A 110 18.70 6.71 15.54
CA LYS A 110 19.15 6.73 16.92
C LYS A 110 18.73 5.46 17.64
N LYS A 111 19.48 5.12 18.70
CA LYS A 111 19.03 4.10 19.65
C LYS A 111 18.06 4.71 20.66
N ILE A 112 17.04 3.96 21.06
CA ILE A 112 16.01 4.41 22.02
C ILE A 112 16.63 4.82 23.36
N GLN A 113 17.68 4.13 23.80
CA GLN A 113 18.43 4.48 25.02
C GLN A 113 19.12 5.86 24.96
N ASP A 114 19.38 6.37 23.75
CA ASP A 114 20.05 7.66 23.53
C ASP A 114 19.03 8.78 23.24
N ALA A 115 17.74 8.52 23.40
CA ALA A 115 16.67 9.49 23.21
C ALA A 115 16.74 10.59 24.27
N THR A 116 16.54 11.84 23.85
CA THR A 116 16.32 12.94 24.78
C THR A 116 14.95 12.80 25.48
N SER A 117 14.72 13.54 26.56
CA SER A 117 13.42 13.52 27.24
C SER A 117 12.26 13.90 26.31
N GLU A 118 12.46 14.88 25.44
CA GLU A 118 11.46 15.29 24.45
C GLU A 118 11.21 14.17 23.43
N GLU A 119 12.26 13.54 22.91
CA GLU A 119 12.13 12.42 21.98
C GLU A 119 11.38 11.25 22.62
N ALA A 120 11.67 10.93 23.88
CA ALA A 120 10.98 9.88 24.61
C ALA A 120 9.47 10.17 24.78
N GLU A 121 9.10 11.43 25.02
CA GLU A 121 7.69 11.85 25.08
C GLU A 121 6.98 11.71 23.73
N GLU A 122 7.66 12.04 22.63
CA GLU A 122 7.10 11.86 21.28
C GLU A 122 7.00 10.38 20.89
N LEU A 123 8.00 9.57 21.24
CA LEU A 123 7.99 8.12 21.03
C LEU A 123 6.83 7.45 21.79
N ALA A 124 6.47 7.94 22.98
CA ALA A 124 5.33 7.44 23.73
C ALA A 124 3.97 7.72 23.06
N LYS A 125 3.91 8.67 22.11
CA LYS A 125 2.71 9.00 21.32
C LYS A 125 2.58 8.16 20.05
N ILE A 126 3.59 7.35 19.71
CA ILE A 126 3.59 6.53 18.51
C ILE A 126 2.34 5.66 18.46
N THR A 127 1.62 5.79 17.35
CA THR A 127 0.51 4.90 17.04
C THR A 127 1.12 3.61 16.54
N ILE A 128 1.16 2.60 17.42
CA ILE A 128 1.64 1.27 17.08
C ILE A 128 0.69 0.68 16.03
N TRP A 129 1.25 0.27 14.89
CA TRP A 129 0.53 -0.55 13.96
C TRP A 129 0.22 -1.87 14.64
N LYS A 130 -1.07 -2.09 14.90
CA LYS A 130 -1.50 -3.39 15.38
C LYS A 130 -1.01 -4.44 14.36
N PRO A 131 -0.32 -5.50 14.81
CA PRO A 131 -0.07 -6.62 13.91
C PRO A 131 -1.43 -7.07 13.36
N LEU A 132 -1.51 -7.26 12.05
CA LEU A 132 -2.63 -7.98 11.46
C LEU A 132 -2.52 -9.41 12.02
N GLU A 133 -3.37 -9.73 13.00
CA GLU A 133 -3.61 -11.11 13.45
C GLU A 133 -4.06 -11.99 12.29
#